data_AF-A0A822J4G2-F1
#
_entry.id   AF-A0A822J4G2-F1
#
_cell.length_a   1.000
_cell.length_b   1.000
_cell.length_c   1.000
_cell.angle_alpha   90.00
_cell.angle_beta   90.00
_cell.angle_gamma   90.00
#
_symmetry.space_group_name_H-M   'P 1'
#
loop_
_entity.id
_entity.type
_entity.pdbx_description
1 polymer ?
#
loop_
_entity_poly.entity_id
_entity_poly.type
_entity_poly.pdbx_seq_one_letter_code
_entity_poly.pdbx_strand_id
1 'polypeptide(L)'
;MKVIKAIIGTIFGLILFYIWIFILIKLELIFFSEKTIIFGAEITKVKISSQYQQIASWLTIGLLPFFLIAGHYILYSNVAGGIEKTRDVIAMKSVLIGFFIWLLVTVVITLFKIDLNYRINMAGGFLTMLIVYFLIKK
;
A
#
# COMPACT_ATOMS: atom_id res chain seq x y z
N MET A 1 5.54 -13.48 26.61
CA MET A 1 5.40 -14.26 25.36
C MET A 1 4.41 -13.64 24.34
N LYS A 2 3.25 -13.10 24.74
CA LYS A 2 2.27 -12.46 23.82
C LYS A 2 2.85 -11.29 23.01
N VAL A 3 3.56 -10.37 23.68
CA VAL A 3 4.18 -9.20 23.03
C VAL A 3 5.19 -9.60 21.94
N ILE A 4 6.03 -10.60 22.21
CA ILE A 4 7.02 -11.08 21.24
C ILE A 4 6.33 -11.62 19.97
N LYS A 5 5.23 -12.38 20.12
CA LYS A 5 4.46 -12.88 18.97
C LYS A 5 3.81 -11.74 18.16
N ALA A 6 3.30 -10.71 18.82
CA ALA A 6 2.74 -9.53 18.15
C ALA A 6 3.80 -8.76 17.33
N ILE A 7 5.01 -8.58 17.90
CA ILE A 7 6.14 -7.95 17.20
C ILE A 7 6.56 -8.79 16.00
N ILE A 8 6.73 -10.11 16.17
CA ILE A 8 7.09 -11.03 15.08
C ILE A 8 6.04 -10.99 13.97
N GLY A 9 4.75 -10.96 14.32
CA GLY A 9 3.66 -10.78 13.36
C GLY A 9 3.79 -9.52 12.53
N THR A 10 4.08 -8.39 13.19
CA THR A 10 4.24 -7.11 12.50
C THR A 10 5.46 -7.10 11.56
N ILE A 11 6.59 -7.68 12.00
CA ILE A 11 7.79 -7.85 11.16
C ILE A 11 7.50 -8.74 9.96
N PHE A 12 6.75 -9.84 10.15
CA PHE A 12 6.32 -10.69 9.06
C PHE A 12 5.45 -9.93 8.05
N GLY A 13 4.57 -9.06 8.53
CA GLY A 13 3.82 -8.13 7.68
C GLY A 13 4.73 -7.22 6.84
N LEU A 14 5.78 -6.68 7.44
CA LEU A 14 6.76 -5.86 6.72
C LEU A 14 7.49 -6.66 5.61
N ILE A 15 7.81 -7.94 5.86
CA ILE A 15 8.38 -8.82 4.83
C ILE A 15 7.40 -8.99 3.66
N LEU A 16 6.12 -9.24 3.94
CA LEU A 16 5.08 -9.35 2.90
C LEU A 16 4.96 -8.04 2.09
N PHE A 17 5.09 -6.89 2.75
CA PHE A 17 5.08 -5.59 2.07
C PHE A 17 6.27 -5.42 1.11
N TYR A 18 7.47 -5.86 1.49
CA TYR A 18 8.61 -5.83 0.56
C TYR A 18 8.44 -6.79 -0.62
N ILE A 19 7.81 -7.95 -0.41
CA ILE A 19 7.43 -8.85 -1.51
C ILE A 19 6.44 -8.15 -2.46
N TRP A 20 5.46 -7.42 -1.92
CA TRP A 20 4.54 -6.60 -2.72
C TRP A 20 5.26 -5.54 -3.56
N ILE A 21 6.18 -4.77 -2.96
CA ILE A 21 6.99 -3.79 -3.69
C ILE A 21 7.77 -4.47 -4.82
N PHE A 22 8.38 -5.62 -4.54
CA PHE A 22 9.12 -6.36 -5.56
C PHE A 22 8.23 -6.79 -6.73
N ILE A 23 7.01 -7.26 -6.45
CA ILE A 23 6.02 -7.59 -7.48
C ILE A 23 5.67 -6.36 -8.32
N LEU A 24 5.41 -5.21 -7.68
CA LEU A 24 5.11 -3.97 -8.40
C LEU A 24 6.25 -3.56 -9.33
N ILE A 25 7.50 -3.57 -8.86
CA ILE A 25 8.67 -3.24 -9.70
C ILE A 25 8.76 -4.19 -10.91
N LYS A 26 8.49 -5.49 -10.73
CA LYS A 26 8.48 -6.45 -11.83
C LYS A 26 7.37 -6.18 -12.84
N LEU A 27 6.16 -5.89 -12.36
CA LEU A 27 5.05 -5.50 -13.25
C LEU A 27 5.39 -4.21 -14.01
N GLU A 28 5.97 -3.23 -13.34
CA GLU A 28 6.40 -1.97 -13.95
C GLU A 28 7.43 -2.19 -15.06
N LEU A 29 8.42 -3.05 -14.81
CA LEU A 29 9.42 -3.43 -15.82
C LEU A 29 8.81 -4.20 -16.99
N ILE A 30 7.85 -5.10 -16.74
CA ILE A 30 7.25 -5.92 -17.80
C ILE A 30 6.35 -5.08 -18.71
N PHE A 31 5.52 -4.21 -18.14
CA PHE A 31 4.48 -3.51 -18.89
C PHE A 31 4.87 -2.10 -19.35
N PHE A 32 5.81 -1.44 -18.66
CA PHE A 32 6.12 -0.02 -18.87
C PHE A 32 7.61 0.26 -19.08
N SER A 33 8.43 -0.76 -19.35
CA SER A 33 9.82 -0.54 -19.74
C SER A 33 9.97 -0.26 -21.24
N GLU A 34 10.79 0.74 -21.54
CA GLU A 34 11.32 0.98 -22.88
C GLU A 34 12.82 0.63 -22.87
N LYS A 35 13.28 -0.11 -23.88
CA LYS A 35 14.72 -0.33 -24.11
C LYS A 35 15.29 0.89 -24.81
N THR A 36 16.30 1.51 -24.20
CA THR A 36 17.04 2.64 -24.79
C THR A 36 18.51 2.30 -24.86
N ILE A 37 19.16 2.54 -26.01
CA ILE A 37 20.60 2.35 -26.15
C ILE A 37 21.26 3.70 -25.85
N ILE A 38 22.08 3.75 -24.80
CA ILE A 38 22.86 4.94 -24.46
C ILE A 38 24.33 4.53 -24.45
N PHE A 39 25.15 5.17 -25.28
CA PHE A 39 26.58 4.85 -25.46
C PHE A 39 26.87 3.36 -25.74
N GLY A 40 26.02 2.70 -26.54
CA GLY A 40 26.19 1.29 -26.90
C GLY A 40 25.77 0.29 -25.81
N ALA A 41 25.36 0.74 -24.62
CA ALA A 41 24.77 -0.10 -23.59
C ALA A 41 23.23 -0.10 -23.71
N GLU A 42 22.62 -1.28 -23.70
CA GLU A 42 21.16 -1.42 -23.54
C GLU A 42 20.79 -1.05 -22.09
N ILE A 43 20.02 0.03 -21.94
CA ILE A 43 19.45 0.46 -20.67
C ILE A 43 17.94 0.29 -20.74
N THR A 44 17.41 -0.56 -19.85
CA THR A 44 15.97 -0.71 -19.64
C THR A 44 15.53 0.36 -18.65
N LYS A 45 14.70 1.31 -19.11
CA LYS A 45 14.13 2.34 -18.23
C LYS A 45 12.62 2.14 -18.14
N VAL A 46 12.10 2.18 -16.91
CA VAL A 46 10.66 2.28 -16.67
C VAL A 46 10.25 3.71 -16.96
N LYS A 47 9.32 3.91 -17.89
CA LYS A 47 8.80 5.23 -18.25
C LYS A 47 7.39 5.37 -17.73
N ILE A 48 7.27 5.56 -16.42
CA ILE A 48 6.01 6.03 -15.85
C ILE A 48 5.92 7.51 -16.21
N SER A 49 4.96 7.88 -17.06
CA SER A 49 4.66 9.29 -17.32
C SER A 49 4.47 10.01 -16.00
N SER A 50 5.03 11.22 -15.84
CA SER A 50 4.87 12.04 -14.64
C SER A 50 3.41 12.17 -14.20
N GLN A 51 2.49 12.09 -15.17
CA GLN A 51 1.05 12.02 -14.94
C GLN A 51 0.62 10.89 -13.98
N TYR A 52 1.19 9.69 -14.07
CA TYR A 52 0.77 8.53 -13.27
C TYR A 52 1.54 8.36 -11.96
N GLN A 53 2.48 9.26 -11.66
CA GLN A 53 3.34 9.17 -10.49
C GLN A 53 2.55 9.16 -9.17
N GLN A 54 1.41 9.86 -9.11
CA GLN A 54 0.52 9.89 -7.94
C GLN A 54 -0.14 8.54 -7.68
N ILE A 55 -0.54 7.83 -8.74
CA ILE A 55 -1.13 6.48 -8.65
C ILE A 55 -0.05 5.47 -8.27
N ALA A 56 1.10 5.52 -8.96
CA ALA A 56 2.23 4.62 -8.70
C ALA A 56 2.67 4.72 -7.23
N SER A 57 2.89 5.95 -6.75
CA SER A 57 3.27 6.16 -5.35
C SER A 57 2.25 5.62 -4.36
N TRP A 58 0.94 5.79 -4.62
CA TRP A 58 -0.11 5.25 -3.75
C TRP A 58 -0.17 3.72 -3.78
N LEU A 59 -0.01 3.08 -4.95
CA LEU A 59 0.07 1.62 -5.06
C LEU A 59 1.28 1.05 -4.30
N THR A 60 2.40 1.77 -4.30
CA THR A 60 3.61 1.33 -3.59
C THR A 60 3.45 1.39 -2.07
N ILE A 61 3.03 2.53 -1.51
CA ILE A 61 3.07 2.76 -0.05
C ILE A 61 1.70 2.64 0.63
N GLY A 62 0.61 2.83 -0.09
CA GLY A 62 -0.74 2.88 0.47
C GLY A 62 -1.17 1.58 1.16
N LEU A 63 -0.64 0.43 0.72
CA LEU A 63 -0.93 -0.87 1.35
C LEU A 63 -0.04 -1.19 2.57
N LEU A 64 0.95 -0.35 2.91
CA LEU A 64 1.82 -0.61 4.06
C LEU A 64 1.04 -0.92 5.36
N PRO A 65 0.03 -0.11 5.77
CA PRO A 65 -0.72 -0.41 6.99
C PRO A 65 -1.44 -1.75 6.92
N PHE A 66 -1.95 -2.12 5.73
CA PHE A 66 -2.65 -3.39 5.53
C PHE A 66 -1.72 -4.56 5.82
N PHE A 67 -0.52 -4.56 5.24
CA PHE A 67 0.44 -5.64 5.45
C PHE A 67 0.92 -5.75 6.90
N LEU A 68 1.15 -4.63 7.58
CA LEU A 68 1.52 -4.64 9.01
C LEU A 68 0.43 -5.28 9.86
N ILE A 69 -0.84 -4.89 9.65
CA ILE A 69 -1.98 -5.44 10.38
C ILE A 69 -2.20 -6.90 10.00
N ALA A 70 -2.08 -7.25 8.71
CA ALA A 70 -2.25 -8.62 8.23
C ALA A 70 -1.20 -9.57 8.82
N GLY A 71 0.06 -9.14 8.90
CA GLY A 71 1.11 -9.92 9.55
C GLY A 71 0.84 -10.13 11.04
N HIS A 72 0.45 -9.07 11.75
CA HIS A 72 0.02 -9.15 13.14
C HIS A 72 -1.19 -10.10 13.31
N TYR A 73 -2.15 -10.05 12.38
CA TYR A 73 -3.30 -10.92 12.37
C TYR A 73 -2.94 -12.39 12.20
N ILE A 74 -2.13 -12.71 11.19
CA ILE A 74 -1.76 -14.07 10.82
C ILE A 74 -1.02 -14.78 11.96
N LEU A 75 -0.02 -14.12 12.57
CA LEU A 75 0.87 -14.76 13.54
C LEU A 75 0.47 -14.54 15.01
N TYR A 76 -0.41 -13.58 15.29
CA TYR A 76 -0.81 -13.27 16.67
C TYR A 76 -2.33 -13.22 16.87
N SER A 77 -3.02 -12.22 16.32
CA SER A 77 -4.38 -11.93 16.80
C SER A 77 -5.41 -13.00 16.39
N ASN A 78 -5.23 -13.68 15.26
CA ASN A 78 -6.10 -14.79 14.86
C ASN A 78 -6.01 -15.98 15.84
N VAL A 79 -4.82 -16.23 16.41
CA VAL A 79 -4.59 -17.28 17.41
C VAL A 79 -5.04 -16.84 18.79
N ALA A 80 -4.82 -15.56 19.14
CA ALA A 80 -5.26 -15.00 20.41
C ALA A 80 -6.79 -14.94 20.53
N GLY A 81 -7.50 -14.76 19.41
CA GLY A 81 -8.96 -14.73 19.36
C GLY A 81 -9.58 -13.49 20.01
N GLY A 82 -10.90 -13.53 20.15
CA GLY A 82 -11.67 -12.49 20.84
C GLY A 82 -11.47 -11.08 20.27
N ILE A 83 -11.27 -10.11 21.17
CA ILE A 83 -11.19 -8.68 20.85
C ILE A 83 -10.02 -8.37 19.91
N GLU A 84 -8.87 -9.03 20.10
CA GLU A 84 -7.67 -8.83 19.28
C GLU A 84 -7.93 -9.19 17.81
N LYS A 85 -8.55 -10.37 17.59
CA LYS A 85 -8.93 -10.83 16.24
C LYS A 85 -9.91 -9.86 15.58
N THR A 86 -10.98 -9.50 16.31
CA THR A 86 -12.02 -8.60 15.78
C THR A 86 -11.44 -7.23 15.44
N ARG A 87 -10.57 -6.67 16.28
CA ARG A 87 -9.92 -5.38 16.04
C ARG A 87 -9.11 -5.39 14.76
N ASP A 88 -8.29 -6.42 14.55
CA ASP A 88 -7.45 -6.52 13.35
C ASP A 88 -8.28 -6.75 12.09
N VAL A 89 -9.36 -7.54 12.16
CA VAL A 89 -10.28 -7.72 11.02
C VAL A 89 -10.94 -6.38 10.64
N ILE A 90 -11.42 -5.62 11.62
CA ILE A 90 -11.98 -4.28 11.37
C ILE A 90 -10.92 -3.36 10.76
N ALA A 91 -9.71 -3.36 11.32
CA ALA A 91 -8.62 -2.52 10.83
C ALA A 91 -8.21 -2.89 9.39
N MET A 92 -8.04 -4.18 9.08
CA MET A 92 -7.74 -4.64 7.71
C MET A 92 -8.82 -4.23 6.71
N LYS A 93 -10.10 -4.45 7.03
CA LYS A 93 -11.23 -4.03 6.18
C LYS A 93 -11.21 -2.53 5.93
N SER A 94 -10.97 -1.76 6.98
CA SER A 94 -10.96 -0.29 6.91
C SER A 94 -9.83 0.24 6.05
N VAL A 95 -8.63 -0.33 6.20
CA VAL A 95 -7.47 0.04 5.39
C VAL A 95 -7.69 -0.33 3.93
N LEU A 96 -8.24 -1.52 3.62
CA LEU A 96 -8.53 -1.92 2.24
C LEU A 96 -9.57 -1.01 1.60
N ILE A 97 -10.68 -0.73 2.28
CA ILE A 97 -11.73 0.16 1.76
C ILE A 97 -11.15 1.57 1.55
N GLY A 98 -10.44 2.11 2.54
CA GLY A 98 -9.79 3.43 2.42
C GLY A 98 -8.76 3.49 1.30
N PHE A 99 -7.98 2.41 1.10
CA PHE A 99 -7.04 2.27 0.00
C PHE A 99 -7.72 2.39 -1.36
N PHE A 100 -8.81 1.65 -1.59
CA PHE A 100 -9.55 1.69 -2.85
C PHE A 100 -10.27 3.01 -3.07
N ILE A 101 -10.86 3.61 -2.03
CA ILE A 101 -11.48 4.93 -2.13
C ILE A 101 -10.44 5.97 -2.57
N TRP A 102 -9.28 6.02 -1.90
CA TRP A 102 -8.24 6.98 -2.25
C TRP A 102 -7.58 6.66 -3.60
N LEU A 103 -7.47 5.38 -3.98
CA LEU A 103 -7.01 4.99 -5.31
C LEU A 103 -7.94 5.56 -6.40
N LEU A 104 -9.27 5.51 -6.21
CA LEU A 104 -10.21 6.14 -7.14
C LEU A 104 -10.03 7.66 -7.19
N VAL A 105 -9.87 8.31 -6.03
CA VAL A 105 -9.61 9.75 -5.95
C VAL A 105 -8.34 10.12 -6.71
N THR A 106 -7.23 9.39 -6.50
CA THR A 106 -5.96 9.64 -7.21
C THR A 106 -6.05 9.43 -8.71
N VAL A 107 -6.81 8.42 -9.15
CA VAL A 107 -7.13 8.22 -10.58
C VAL A 107 -7.87 9.43 -11.14
N VAL A 108 -8.92 9.90 -10.47
CA VAL A 108 -9.71 11.07 -10.90
C VAL A 108 -8.83 12.32 -10.99
N ILE A 109 -8.06 12.61 -9.94
CA ILE A 109 -7.13 13.76 -9.88
C ILE A 109 -6.11 13.70 -11.03
N THR A 110 -5.58 12.52 -11.31
CA THR A 110 -4.63 12.27 -12.42
C THR A 110 -5.27 12.52 -13.79
N LEU A 111 -6.54 12.12 -13.98
CA LEU A 111 -7.28 12.36 -15.22
C LEU A 111 -7.53 13.86 -15.46
N PHE A 112 -7.76 14.63 -14.38
CA PHE A 112 -7.88 16.09 -14.44
C PHE A 112 -6.53 16.82 -14.51
N LYS A 113 -5.41 16.09 -14.59
CA LYS A 113 -4.04 16.65 -14.63
C LYS A 113 -3.72 17.56 -13.44
N ILE A 114 -4.34 17.30 -12.29
CA ILE A 114 -4.04 17.98 -11.04
C ILE A 114 -2.81 17.29 -10.44
N ASP A 115 -1.77 18.06 -10.17
CA ASP A 115 -0.54 17.55 -9.55
C ASP A 115 -0.56 17.80 -8.05
N LEU A 116 -0.83 16.76 -7.26
CA LEU A 116 -0.66 16.82 -5.82
C LEU A 116 0.78 16.49 -5.44
N ASN A 117 1.33 17.31 -4.55
CA ASN A 117 2.57 16.96 -3.86
C ASN A 117 2.41 15.59 -3.19
N TYR A 118 3.44 14.75 -3.32
CA TYR A 118 3.53 13.42 -2.69
C TYR A 118 3.02 13.40 -1.24
N ARG A 119 3.41 14.38 -0.41
CA ARG A 119 3.00 14.42 1.00
C ARG A 119 1.49 14.60 1.17
N ILE A 120 0.87 15.44 0.34
CA ILE A 120 -0.58 15.69 0.37
C ILE A 120 -1.32 14.44 -0.10
N ASN A 121 -0.83 13.80 -1.17
CA ASN A 121 -1.39 12.56 -1.67
C ASN A 121 -1.38 11.46 -0.59
N MET A 122 -0.25 11.28 0.10
CA MET A 122 -0.14 10.29 1.18
C MET A 122 -1.02 10.63 2.39
N ALA A 123 -1.00 11.89 2.82
CA ALA A 123 -1.80 12.33 3.96
C ALA A 123 -3.30 12.11 3.71
N GLY A 124 -3.80 12.47 2.53
CA GLY A 124 -5.20 12.29 2.17
C GLY A 124 -5.62 10.81 2.16
N GLY A 125 -4.75 9.93 1.65
CA GLY A 125 -5.03 8.49 1.64
C GLY A 125 -5.06 7.87 3.03
N PHE A 126 -4.09 8.16 3.89
CA PHE A 126 -4.10 7.65 5.26
C PHE A 126 -5.22 8.26 6.11
N LEU A 127 -5.57 9.54 5.88
CA LEU A 127 -6.73 10.16 6.52
C LEU A 127 -8.04 9.47 6.11
N THR A 128 -8.17 9.11 4.83
CA THR A 128 -9.33 8.36 4.33
C THR A 128 -9.45 7.00 5.03
N MET A 129 -8.35 6.25 5.17
CA MET A 129 -8.35 4.98 5.91
C MET A 129 -8.78 5.15 7.37
N LEU A 130 -8.31 6.21 8.02
CA LEU A 130 -8.65 6.53 9.40
C LEU A 130 -10.14 6.89 9.54
N ILE A 131 -10.69 7.69 8.62
CA ILE A 131 -12.13 8.01 8.59
C ILE A 131 -12.95 6.73 8.43
N VAL A 132 -12.60 5.88 7.46
CA VAL A 132 -13.28 4.59 7.24
C VAL A 132 -13.22 3.71 8.49
N TYR A 133 -12.07 3.67 9.17
CA TYR A 133 -11.93 2.92 10.42
C TYR A 133 -12.92 3.36 11.49
N PHE A 134 -13.06 4.68 11.71
CA PHE A 134 -14.04 5.19 12.67
C PHE A 134 -15.49 4.97 12.25
N LEU A 135 -15.77 4.93 10.95
CA LEU A 135 -17.12 4.62 10.45
C LEU A 135 -17.51 3.16 10.67
N ILE A 136 -16.56 2.21 10.48
CA ILE A 136 -16.81 0.77 10.60
C ILE A 136 -16.78 0.29 12.05
N LYS A 137 -15.92 0.90 12.89
CA LYS A 137 -15.77 0.51 14.30
C LYS A 137 -17.03 0.78 15.15
N LYS A 138 -17.98 1.58 14.65
CA LYS A 138 -19.22 1.93 15.34
C LYS A 138 -19.95 0.74 15.93
#